data_AF-A0A2V8K506-F1
#
_entry.id   AF-A0A2V8K506-F1
#
_cell.length_a   1.000
_cell.length_b   1.000
_cell.length_c   1.000
_cell.angle_alpha   90.00
_cell.angle_beta   90.00
_cell.angle_gamma   90.00
#
_symmetry.space_group_name_H-M   'P 1'
#
loop_
_entity.id
_entity.type
_entity.pdbx_description
1 polymer ?
#
loop_
_entity_poly.entity_id
_entity_poly.type
_entity_poly.pdbx_seq_one_letter_code
_entity_poly.pdbx_strand_id
1 'polypeptide(L)'
;MLIKIVAAAVLLIVTLIGLTYDSLLRDMDQAAIEYGQGDPEAALARYEKIQHRLESMGALRLIHAKDRRNLILNQARLLYALGRYDDALDRINRESEIGGGSNNDGRFLLLKGEIAFRKAMKNYRESIKKDSRLLEEALHAAEDSLRDSLRLNPNDWDAKYDFEYVNFVRNLMNHDQQ
;
A
#
# COMPACT_ATOMS: atom_id res chain seq x y z
N MET A 1 9.39 -49.35 3.75
CA MET A 1 9.31 -48.60 5.03
C MET A 1 9.72 -47.13 4.83
N LEU A 2 10.88 -46.87 4.20
CA LEU A 2 11.39 -45.54 3.89
C LEU A 2 10.37 -44.62 3.19
N ILE A 3 9.70 -45.10 2.13
CA ILE A 3 8.69 -44.31 1.38
C ILE A 3 7.56 -43.79 2.27
N LYS A 4 7.08 -44.61 3.23
CA LYS A 4 6.00 -44.19 4.16
C LYS A 4 6.49 -43.14 5.16
N ILE A 5 7.74 -43.25 5.61
CA ILE A 5 8.37 -42.27 6.52
C ILE A 5 8.57 -40.93 5.81
N VAL A 6 9.10 -40.96 4.57
CA VAL A 6 9.24 -39.74 3.75
C VAL A 6 7.88 -39.12 3.47
N ALA A 7 6.88 -39.90 3.08
CA ALA A 7 5.52 -39.40 2.85
C ALA A 7 4.91 -38.76 4.10
N ALA A 8 5.08 -39.38 5.28
CA ALA A 8 4.60 -38.84 6.55
C ALA A 8 5.32 -37.53 6.92
N ALA A 9 6.64 -37.45 6.71
CA ALA A 9 7.41 -36.24 6.96
C ALA A 9 6.99 -35.09 6.03
N VAL A 10 6.78 -35.37 4.73
CA VAL A 10 6.28 -34.37 3.76
C VAL A 10 4.89 -33.89 4.17
N LEU A 11 3.99 -34.80 4.55
CA LEU A 11 2.64 -34.45 4.98
C LEU A 11 2.64 -33.57 6.24
N LEU A 12 3.52 -33.86 7.20
CA LEU A 12 3.72 -33.05 8.40
C LEU A 12 4.17 -31.62 8.02
N ILE A 13 5.16 -31.50 7.13
CA ILE A 13 5.66 -30.20 6.67
C ILE A 13 4.55 -29.39 5.99
N VAL A 14 3.79 -30.01 5.07
CA VAL A 14 2.67 -29.34 4.38
C VAL A 14 1.61 -28.89 5.38
N THR A 15 1.30 -29.71 6.38
CA THR A 15 0.32 -29.36 7.42
C THR A 15 0.79 -28.19 8.27
N LEU A 16 2.06 -28.16 8.67
CA LEU A 16 2.66 -27.05 9.41
C LEU A 16 2.64 -25.75 8.59
N ILE A 17 2.98 -25.82 7.31
CA ILE A 17 2.88 -24.68 6.39
C ILE A 17 1.42 -24.18 6.30
N GLY A 18 0.46 -25.09 6.16
CA GLY A 18 -0.97 -24.73 6.13
C GLY A 18 -1.44 -24.03 7.39
N LEU A 19 -1.11 -24.56 8.57
CA LEU A 19 -1.48 -23.97 9.86
C LEU A 19 -0.84 -22.60 10.09
N THR A 20 0.44 -22.45 9.73
CA THR A 20 1.13 -21.17 9.87
C THR A 20 0.56 -20.09 8.94
N TYR A 21 0.12 -20.48 7.75
CA TYR A 21 -0.54 -19.59 6.80
C TYR A 21 -1.98 -19.24 7.22
N ASP A 22 -2.76 -20.18 7.74
CA ASP A 22 -4.10 -19.88 8.29
C ASP A 22 -4.02 -18.91 9.48
N SER A 23 -3.04 -19.10 10.38
CA SER A 23 -2.75 -18.15 11.46
C SER A 23 -2.42 -16.74 10.91
N LEU A 24 -1.68 -16.65 9.81
CA LEU A 24 -1.35 -15.37 9.18
C LEU A 24 -2.61 -14.63 8.70
N LEU A 25 -3.52 -15.34 8.01
CA LEU A 25 -4.75 -14.75 7.49
C LEU A 25 -5.65 -14.25 8.62
N ARG A 26 -5.78 -15.02 9.70
CA ARG A 26 -6.53 -14.59 10.89
C ARG A 26 -5.91 -13.37 11.56
N ASP A 27 -4.58 -13.28 11.61
CA ASP A 27 -3.90 -12.09 12.15
C ASP A 27 -4.17 -10.86 11.29
N MET A 28 -4.26 -11.01 9.96
CA MET A 28 -4.64 -9.93 9.05
C MET A 28 -6.11 -9.51 9.22
N ASP A 29 -7.02 -10.46 9.39
CA ASP A 29 -8.44 -10.17 9.67
C ASP A 29 -8.60 -9.41 11.00
N GLN A 30 -7.85 -9.81 12.03
CA GLN A 30 -7.85 -9.13 13.32
C GLN A 30 -7.34 -7.69 13.21
N ALA A 31 -6.32 -7.44 12.39
CA ALA A 31 -5.82 -6.08 12.13
C ALA A 31 -6.87 -5.22 11.42
N ALA A 32 -7.63 -5.80 10.51
CA ALA A 32 -8.74 -5.10 9.84
C ALA A 32 -9.87 -4.75 10.83
N ILE A 33 -10.16 -5.63 11.80
CA ILE A 33 -11.12 -5.35 12.87
C ILE A 33 -10.64 -4.19 13.75
N GLU A 34 -9.38 -4.18 14.17
CA GLU A 34 -8.79 -3.10 14.98
C GLU A 34 -8.88 -1.75 14.26
N TYR A 35 -8.58 -1.72 12.95
CA TYR A 35 -8.77 -0.53 12.15
C TYR A 35 -10.25 -0.09 12.10
N GLY A 36 -11.17 -1.02 11.93
CA GLY A 36 -12.62 -0.76 11.97
C GLY A 36 -13.12 -0.22 13.31
N GLN A 37 -12.39 -0.48 14.40
CA GLN A 37 -12.67 0.07 15.74
C GLN A 37 -12.07 1.47 15.95
N GLY A 38 -11.38 2.02 14.95
CA GLY A 38 -10.78 3.35 15.01
C GLY A 38 -9.40 3.38 15.65
N ASP A 39 -8.71 2.23 15.77
CA ASP A 39 -7.33 2.15 16.26
C ASP A 39 -6.34 1.82 15.13
N PRO A 40 -5.95 2.83 14.30
CA PRO A 40 -5.03 2.62 13.20
C PRO A 40 -3.61 2.25 13.64
N GLU A 41 -3.19 2.64 14.86
CA GLU A 41 -1.85 2.31 15.37
C GLU A 41 -1.76 0.85 15.82
N ALA A 42 -2.76 0.34 16.54
CA ALA A 42 -2.82 -1.08 16.89
C ALA A 42 -2.87 -1.97 15.64
N ALA A 43 -3.71 -1.59 14.66
CA ALA A 43 -3.81 -2.30 13.39
C ALA A 43 -2.45 -2.32 12.66
N LEU A 44 -1.75 -1.17 12.62
CA LEU A 44 -0.45 -1.06 11.97
C LEU A 44 0.59 -1.94 12.66
N ALA A 45 0.69 -1.86 14.00
CA ALA A 45 1.60 -2.67 14.79
C ALA A 45 1.38 -4.18 14.57
N ARG A 46 0.12 -4.60 14.44
CA ARG A 46 -0.22 -6.00 14.12
C ARG A 46 0.27 -6.40 12.72
N TYR A 47 0.00 -5.58 11.70
CA TYR A 47 0.52 -5.86 10.36
C TYR A 47 2.05 -5.88 10.30
N GLU A 48 2.74 -5.00 11.04
CA GLU A 48 4.20 -5.02 11.13
C GLU A 48 4.74 -6.29 11.77
N LYS A 49 4.09 -6.79 12.83
CA LYS A 49 4.44 -8.07 13.45
C LYS A 49 4.29 -9.24 12.47
N ILE A 50 3.22 -9.24 11.67
CA ILE A 50 2.98 -10.24 10.62
C ILE A 50 4.13 -10.22 9.61
N GLN A 51 4.47 -9.02 9.10
CA GLN A 51 5.55 -8.88 8.14
C GLN A 51 6.91 -9.28 8.71
N HIS A 52 7.26 -8.84 9.92
CA HIS A 52 8.53 -9.21 10.57
C HIS A 52 8.66 -10.73 10.71
N ARG A 53 7.58 -11.42 11.09
CA ARG A 53 7.53 -12.89 11.15
C ARG A 53 7.77 -13.50 9.76
N LEU A 54 7.14 -12.99 8.70
CA LEU A 54 7.37 -13.47 7.34
C LEU A 54 8.81 -13.25 6.86
N GLU A 55 9.40 -12.10 7.20
CA GLU A 55 10.78 -11.75 6.85
C GLU A 55 11.79 -12.61 7.57
N SER A 56 11.61 -12.84 8.88
CA SER A 56 12.52 -13.68 9.67
C SER A 56 12.56 -15.14 9.19
N MET A 57 11.49 -15.60 8.54
CA MET A 57 11.41 -16.92 7.92
C MET A 57 11.85 -16.93 6.44
N GLY A 58 12.20 -15.78 5.85
CA GLY A 58 12.44 -15.65 4.41
C GLY A 58 11.20 -15.96 3.56
N ALA A 59 10.01 -15.95 4.15
CA ALA A 59 8.77 -16.43 3.57
C ALA A 59 7.93 -15.33 2.88
N LEU A 60 8.34 -14.07 2.96
CA LEU A 60 7.59 -12.95 2.39
C LEU A 60 7.35 -13.11 0.88
N ARG A 61 8.31 -13.69 0.15
CA ARG A 61 8.16 -14.00 -1.29
C ARG A 61 7.41 -15.31 -1.56
N LEU A 62 7.28 -16.17 -0.55
CA LEU A 62 6.69 -17.50 -0.67
C LEU A 62 5.18 -17.51 -0.44
N ILE A 63 4.65 -16.51 0.28
CA ILE A 63 3.20 -16.35 0.42
C ILE A 63 2.55 -15.94 -0.89
N HIS A 64 1.26 -16.23 -1.02
CA HIS A 64 0.48 -15.90 -2.20
C HIS A 64 0.53 -14.39 -2.49
N ALA A 65 0.74 -14.02 -3.77
CA ALA A 65 0.98 -12.64 -4.17
C ALA A 65 -0.17 -11.69 -3.77
N LYS A 66 -1.42 -12.18 -3.82
CA LYS A 66 -2.60 -11.41 -3.39
C LYS A 66 -2.50 -10.99 -1.93
N ASP A 67 -2.11 -11.89 -1.04
CA ASP A 67 -2.10 -11.62 0.40
C ASP A 67 -0.90 -10.77 0.79
N ARG A 68 0.25 -10.99 0.14
CA ARG A 68 1.40 -10.09 0.26
C ARG A 68 1.02 -8.66 -0.14
N ARG A 69 0.35 -8.50 -1.29
CA ARG A 69 -0.11 -7.20 -1.76
C ARG A 69 -1.09 -6.56 -0.79
N ASN A 70 -2.05 -7.33 -0.27
CA ASN A 70 -3.00 -6.84 0.72
C ASN A 70 -2.32 -6.42 2.03
N LEU A 71 -1.34 -7.19 2.52
CA LEU A 71 -0.53 -6.84 3.69
C LEU A 71 0.16 -5.48 3.50
N ILE A 72 0.91 -5.32 2.40
CA ILE A 72 1.66 -4.09 2.11
C ILE A 72 0.70 -2.91 1.91
N LEU A 73 -0.38 -3.11 1.14
CA LEU A 73 -1.36 -2.06 0.86
C LEU A 73 -2.08 -1.61 2.14
N ASN A 74 -2.43 -2.53 3.04
CA ASN A 74 -3.09 -2.18 4.30
C ASN A 74 -2.15 -1.40 5.23
N GLN A 75 -0.88 -1.79 5.31
CA GLN A 75 0.12 -0.99 6.05
C GLN A 75 0.26 0.42 5.48
N ALA A 76 0.36 0.55 4.15
CA ALA A 76 0.46 1.85 3.50
C ALA A 76 -0.77 2.72 3.75
N ARG A 77 -1.98 2.15 3.72
CA ARG A 77 -3.24 2.86 4.03
C ARG A 77 -3.28 3.35 5.48
N LEU A 78 -2.81 2.53 6.42
CA LEU A 78 -2.77 2.92 7.83
C LEU A 78 -1.76 4.06 8.04
N LEU A 79 -0.56 3.96 7.46
CA LEU A 79 0.43 5.03 7.49
C LEU A 79 -0.10 6.33 6.86
N TYR A 80 -0.81 6.21 5.74
CA TYR A 80 -1.50 7.34 5.12
C TYR A 80 -2.56 7.96 6.04
N ALA A 81 -3.42 7.16 6.67
CA ALA A 81 -4.44 7.62 7.60
C ALA A 81 -3.84 8.33 8.83
N LEU A 82 -2.65 7.89 9.26
CA LEU A 82 -1.87 8.51 10.34
C LEU A 82 -1.10 9.78 9.90
N GLY A 83 -1.19 10.17 8.63
CA GLY A 83 -0.46 11.32 8.07
C GLY A 83 1.05 11.08 7.89
N ARG A 84 1.50 9.83 8.01
CA ARG A 84 2.89 9.38 7.83
C ARG A 84 3.17 9.09 6.35
N TYR A 85 3.09 10.13 5.52
CA TYR A 85 3.10 10.00 4.07
C TYR A 85 4.40 9.44 3.49
N ASP A 86 5.55 9.78 4.06
CA ASP A 86 6.84 9.25 3.61
C ASP A 86 6.92 7.74 3.85
N ASP A 87 6.61 7.30 5.07
CA ASP A 87 6.55 5.87 5.41
C ASP A 87 5.54 5.10 4.53
N ALA A 88 4.40 5.72 4.21
CA ALA A 88 3.40 5.12 3.33
C ALA A 88 3.91 4.93 1.91
N LEU A 89 4.64 5.90 1.35
CA LEU A 89 5.27 5.80 0.03
C LEU A 89 6.37 4.73 0.01
N ASP A 90 7.21 4.70 1.04
CA ASP A 90 8.26 3.68 1.18
C ASP A 90 7.64 2.27 1.22
N ARG A 91 6.52 2.12 1.92
CA ARG A 91 5.78 0.85 1.96
C ARG A 91 5.27 0.43 0.58
N ILE A 92 4.71 1.35 -0.19
CA ILE A 92 4.21 1.09 -1.56
C ILE A 92 5.36 0.67 -2.48
N ASN A 93 6.49 1.39 -2.44
CA ASN A 93 7.63 1.12 -3.31
C ASN A 93 8.25 -0.27 -3.04
N ARG A 94 8.17 -0.74 -1.79
CA ARG A 94 8.67 -2.06 -1.38
C ARG A 94 7.97 -3.23 -2.09
N GLU A 95 6.71 -3.10 -2.52
CA GLU A 95 6.06 -4.17 -3.30
C GLU A 95 6.79 -4.41 -4.61
N SER A 96 7.11 -3.33 -5.35
CA SER A 96 7.78 -3.39 -6.65
C SER A 96 9.14 -4.09 -6.56
N GLU A 97 9.86 -3.88 -5.45
CA GLU A 97 11.13 -4.54 -5.16
C GLU A 97 10.98 -6.05 -4.85
N ILE A 98 9.88 -6.44 -4.21
CA ILE A 98 9.61 -7.84 -3.84
C ILE A 98 9.03 -8.62 -5.02
N GLY A 99 8.16 -8.00 -5.81
CA GLY A 99 7.45 -8.58 -6.95
C GLY A 99 8.33 -8.79 -8.20
N GLY A 100 9.53 -8.20 -8.23
CA GLY A 100 10.48 -8.36 -9.34
C GLY A 100 10.06 -7.63 -10.62
N GLY A 101 9.25 -6.57 -10.52
CA GLY A 101 8.77 -5.81 -11.69
C GLY A 101 7.73 -4.76 -11.35
N SER A 102 7.17 -4.13 -12.39
CA SER A 102 6.10 -3.12 -12.28
C SER A 102 4.89 -3.71 -11.56
N ASN A 103 4.43 -3.03 -10.50
CA ASN A 103 3.25 -3.46 -9.75
C ASN A 103 1.99 -3.20 -10.58
N ASN A 104 1.47 -4.24 -11.23
CA ASN A 104 0.26 -4.17 -12.08
C ASN A 104 -1.05 -4.15 -11.28
N ASP A 105 -1.03 -3.70 -10.02
CA ASP A 105 -2.21 -3.56 -9.18
C ASP A 105 -2.56 -2.08 -9.06
N GLY A 106 -3.62 -1.65 -9.74
CA GLY A 106 -4.08 -0.25 -9.78
C GLY A 106 -4.30 0.35 -8.39
N ARG A 107 -4.60 -0.46 -7.37
CA ARG A 107 -4.79 0.01 -5.99
C ARG A 107 -3.54 0.64 -5.38
N PHE A 108 -2.35 0.18 -5.77
CA PHE A 108 -1.09 0.79 -5.33
C PHE A 108 -0.86 2.15 -5.99
N LEU A 109 -1.19 2.26 -7.28
CA LEU A 109 -1.06 3.50 -8.04
C LEU A 109 -2.07 4.55 -7.58
N LEU A 110 -3.31 4.14 -7.31
CA LEU A 110 -4.34 4.97 -6.68
C LEU A 110 -3.82 5.57 -5.37
N LEU A 111 -3.42 4.70 -4.42
CA LEU A 111 -2.95 5.15 -3.12
C LEU A 111 -1.68 6.01 -3.23
N LYS A 112 -0.77 5.69 -4.16
CA LYS A 112 0.43 6.50 -4.42
C LYS A 112 0.05 7.92 -4.87
N GLY A 113 -0.93 8.04 -5.77
CA GLY A 113 -1.47 9.32 -6.22
C GLY A 113 -2.09 10.12 -5.08
N GLU A 114 -2.93 9.48 -4.27
CA GLU A 114 -3.52 10.10 -3.07
C GLU A 114 -2.47 10.61 -2.08
N ILE A 115 -1.47 9.77 -1.77
CA ILE A 115 -0.40 10.15 -0.84
C ILE A 115 0.41 11.32 -1.42
N ALA A 116 0.78 11.27 -2.71
CA ALA A 116 1.51 12.34 -3.35
C ALA A 116 0.74 13.67 -3.29
N PHE A 117 -0.56 13.65 -3.61
CA PHE A 117 -1.43 14.82 -3.52
C PHE A 117 -1.50 15.37 -2.09
N ARG A 118 -1.81 14.52 -1.10
CA ARG A 118 -1.97 14.93 0.30
C ARG A 118 -0.67 15.45 0.90
N LYS A 119 0.45 14.81 0.59
CA LYS A 119 1.79 15.26 0.98
C LYS A 119 2.11 16.62 0.34
N ALA A 120 1.83 16.81 -0.95
CA ALA A 120 2.06 18.07 -1.65
C ALA A 120 1.29 19.23 -0.98
N MET A 121 -0.01 19.03 -0.73
CA MET A 121 -0.86 20.02 -0.08
C MET A 121 -0.41 20.33 1.35
N LYS A 122 -0.01 19.31 2.12
CA LYS A 122 0.55 19.49 3.47
C LYS A 122 1.84 20.30 3.42
N ASN A 123 2.81 19.88 2.60
CA ASN A 123 4.10 20.55 2.48
C ASN A 123 3.96 22.00 2.03
N TYR A 124 3.07 22.28 1.07
CA TYR A 124 2.80 23.65 0.64
C TYR A 124 2.18 24.47 1.78
N ARG A 125 1.21 23.92 2.52
CA ARG A 125 0.57 24.59 3.67
C ARG A 125 1.56 24.89 4.79
N GLU A 126 2.50 23.99 5.06
CA GLU A 126 3.49 24.13 6.13
C GLU A 126 4.74 24.94 5.70
N SER A 127 4.99 25.06 4.39
CA SER A 127 6.13 25.82 3.85
C SER A 127 5.95 27.33 4.05
N ILE A 128 7.03 27.98 4.50
CA ILE A 128 7.12 29.44 4.64
C ILE A 128 7.16 30.14 3.28
N LYS A 129 7.87 29.57 2.29
CA LYS A 129 8.13 30.22 1.00
C LYS A 129 7.01 30.06 -0.04
N LYS A 130 5.97 29.26 0.24
CA LYS A 130 4.80 29.05 -0.64
C LYS A 130 5.15 28.91 -2.12
N ASP A 131 6.11 28.04 -2.42
CA ASP A 131 6.57 27.83 -3.79
C ASP A 131 5.54 27.04 -4.60
N SER A 132 4.80 27.74 -5.46
CA SER A 132 3.75 27.15 -6.30
C SER A 132 4.30 26.20 -7.36
N ARG A 133 5.57 26.35 -7.78
CA ARG A 133 6.19 25.46 -8.78
C ARG A 133 6.43 24.08 -8.19
N LEU A 134 6.94 24.02 -6.95
CA LEU A 134 7.12 22.76 -6.23
C LEU A 134 5.79 22.06 -5.95
N LEU A 135 4.74 22.84 -5.66
CA LEU A 135 3.40 22.28 -5.52
C LEU A 135 2.90 21.72 -6.86
N GLU A 136 3.02 22.47 -7.96
CA GLU A 136 2.59 22.01 -9.29
C GLU A 136 3.30 20.72 -9.72
N GLU A 137 4.63 20.64 -9.53
CA GLU A 137 5.41 19.43 -9.82
C GLU A 137 4.92 18.22 -9.02
N ALA A 138 4.64 18.42 -7.73
CA ALA A 138 4.12 17.34 -6.88
C ALA A 138 2.69 16.93 -7.25
N LEU A 139 1.85 17.88 -7.69
CA LEU A 139 0.50 17.58 -8.19
C LEU A 139 0.53 16.83 -9.53
N HIS A 140 1.50 17.11 -10.40
CA HIS A 140 1.73 16.32 -11.61
C HIS A 140 2.08 14.87 -11.30
N ALA A 141 2.96 14.63 -10.32
CA ALA A 141 3.31 13.27 -9.90
C ALA A 141 2.11 12.49 -9.34
N ALA A 142 1.21 13.18 -8.64
CA ALA A 142 -0.05 12.61 -8.17
C ALA A 142 -0.98 12.26 -9.34
N GLU A 143 -1.16 13.19 -10.28
CA GLU A 143 -1.96 12.98 -11.49
C GLU A 143 -1.46 11.80 -12.32
N ASP A 144 -0.15 11.70 -12.56
CA ASP A 144 0.42 10.61 -13.36
C ASP A 144 0.16 9.24 -12.71
N SER A 145 0.29 9.15 -11.38
CA SER A 145 -0.02 7.91 -10.65
C SER A 145 -1.50 7.54 -10.75
N LEU A 146 -2.41 8.52 -10.64
CA LEU A 146 -3.86 8.30 -10.78
C LEU A 146 -4.24 7.92 -12.22
N ARG A 147 -3.60 8.55 -13.21
CA ARG A 147 -3.75 8.21 -14.62
C ARG A 147 -3.32 6.77 -14.90
N ASP A 148 -2.19 6.33 -14.33
CA ASP A 148 -1.73 4.95 -14.44
C ASP A 148 -2.66 3.96 -13.73
N SER A 149 -3.21 4.34 -12.58
CA SER A 149 -4.25 3.56 -11.90
C SER A 149 -5.47 3.34 -12.82
N LEU A 150 -5.97 4.41 -13.46
CA LEU A 150 -7.09 4.35 -14.40
C LEU A 150 -6.80 3.56 -15.66
N ARG A 151 -5.53 3.53 -16.12
CA ARG A 151 -5.12 2.66 -17.24
C ARG A 151 -5.28 1.19 -16.88
N LEU A 152 -4.99 0.81 -15.63
CA LEU A 152 -5.16 -0.56 -15.14
C LEU A 152 -6.61 -0.90 -14.78
N ASN A 153 -7.35 0.06 -14.21
CA ASN A 153 -8.75 -0.11 -13.83
C ASN A 153 -9.61 1.10 -14.28
N PRO A 154 -10.07 1.13 -15.55
CA PRO A 154 -10.81 2.28 -16.09
C PRO A 154 -12.18 2.52 -15.46
N ASN A 155 -12.68 1.58 -14.65
CA ASN A 155 -14.00 1.67 -14.01
C ASN A 155 -13.90 2.00 -12.51
N ASP A 156 -12.69 2.21 -11.99
CA ASP A 156 -12.48 2.63 -10.61
C ASP A 156 -13.03 4.04 -10.40
N TRP A 157 -14.07 4.16 -9.57
CA TRP A 157 -14.72 5.44 -9.32
C TRP A 157 -13.88 6.35 -8.44
N ASP A 158 -13.17 5.78 -7.46
CA ASP A 158 -12.29 6.53 -6.56
C ASP A 158 -11.13 7.14 -7.36
N ALA A 159 -10.50 6.35 -8.23
CA ALA A 159 -9.42 6.85 -9.09
C ALA A 159 -9.89 7.95 -10.06
N LYS A 160 -11.12 7.86 -10.60
CA LYS A 160 -11.69 8.91 -11.45
C LYS A 160 -11.90 10.19 -10.66
N TYR A 161 -12.54 10.07 -9.50
CA TYR A 161 -12.83 11.19 -8.64
C TYR A 161 -11.54 11.91 -8.24
N ASP A 162 -10.54 11.16 -7.76
CA ASP A 162 -9.27 11.73 -7.32
C ASP A 162 -8.49 12.36 -8.48
N PHE A 163 -8.49 11.74 -9.67
CA PHE A 163 -7.85 12.29 -10.86
C PHE A 163 -8.45 13.64 -11.26
N GLU A 164 -9.78 13.71 -11.34
CA GLU A 164 -10.49 14.96 -11.66
C GLU A 164 -10.30 16.01 -10.58
N TYR A 165 -10.28 15.61 -9.30
CA TYR A 165 -10.04 16.54 -8.19
C TYR A 165 -8.63 17.13 -8.21
N VAL A 166 -7.60 16.33 -8.49
CA VAL A 166 -6.23 16.81 -8.68
C VAL A 166 -6.16 17.79 -9.85
N ASN A 167 -6.78 17.47 -10.99
CA ASN A 167 -6.83 18.36 -12.15
C ASN A 167 -7.55 19.68 -11.85
N PHE A 168 -8.66 19.63 -11.11
CA PHE A 168 -9.38 20.82 -10.68
C PHE A 168 -8.49 21.74 -9.82
N VAL A 169 -7.80 21.19 -8.82
CA VAL A 169 -6.89 21.96 -7.96
C VAL A 169 -5.74 22.57 -8.77
N ARG A 170 -5.13 21.81 -9.69
CA ARG A 170 -4.08 22.32 -10.58
C ARG A 170 -4.58 23.47 -11.46
N ASN A 171 -5.77 23.33 -12.03
CA ASN A 171 -6.35 24.36 -12.88
C ASN A 171 -6.65 25.64 -12.09
N LEU A 172 -7.17 25.54 -10.86
CA LEU A 172 -7.37 26.70 -9.99
C LEU A 172 -6.05 27.45 -9.74
N MET A 173 -4.98 26.73 -9.44
CA MET A 173 -3.66 27.35 -9.21
C MET A 173 -3.14 28.11 -10.44
N ASN A 174 -3.40 27.60 -11.64
CA ASN A 174 -2.95 28.24 -12.88
C ASN A 174 -3.74 29.52 -13.21
N HIS A 175 -5.00 29.61 -12.76
CA HIS A 175 -5.79 30.83 -12.90
C HIS A 175 -5.34 31.92 -11.92
N ASP A 176 -4.93 31.56 -10.70
CA ASP A 176 -4.45 32.51 -9.69
C ASP A 176 -3.05 33.10 -10.02
N GLN A 177 -2.34 32.53 -11.01
CA GLN A 177 -1.01 32.99 -11.46
C GLN A 177 -1.06 33.92 -12.69
N GLN A 178 -2.24 34.14 -13.28
CA GLN A 178 -2.47 35.07 -14.41
C GLN A 178 -2.98 36.43 -13.93
#